data_AF-A0A261R5P3-F1
#
_entry.id   AF-A0A261R5P3-F1
#
_cell.length_a   1.000
_cell.length_b   1.000
_cell.length_c   1.000
_cell.angle_alpha   90.00
_cell.angle_beta   90.00
_cell.angle_gamma   90.00
#
_symmetry.space_group_name_H-M   'P 1'
#
loop_
_entity.id
_entity.type
_entity.pdbx_description
1 polymer ?
#
loop_
_entity_poly.entity_id
_entity_poly.type
_entity_poly.pdbx_seq_one_letter_code
_entity_poly.pdbx_strand_id
1 'polypeptide(L)'
;MSYKPVYPTVAELATMTAQQVFDRVAVHLLKQGKPATLGAGTCVYRGPGGTACAVGVLIPESEYADCLEGGAVGYLIGMCHDRDRPELGHFLRKHQGVLRDLQQVHDTTEPDEPVSPERIRRDGRDQRGDCVKRLFIYPNFGNPCNFPDYVAHSGQIVDVVHEIPTDQDERLYRVRAADGWEGDAWDSELSTVAA
;
A
#
# COMPACT_ATOMS: atom_id res chain seq x y z
N MET A 1 30.95 -3.88 4.76
CA MET A 1 30.32 -4.50 3.57
C MET A 1 29.17 -3.60 3.15
N SER A 2 29.15 -3.12 1.90
CA SER A 2 28.02 -2.34 1.39
C SER A 2 26.80 -3.25 1.29
N TYR A 3 25.70 -2.89 1.95
CA TYR A 3 24.42 -3.58 1.84
C TYR A 3 23.99 -3.61 0.37
N LYS A 4 23.63 -4.80 -0.13
CA LYS A 4 23.04 -4.98 -1.46
C LYS A 4 21.61 -5.52 -1.30
N PRO A 5 20.61 -4.91 -1.94
CA PRO A 5 19.25 -5.44 -1.91
C PRO A 5 19.22 -6.81 -2.59
N VAL A 6 18.43 -7.71 -2.04
CA VAL A 6 18.07 -8.96 -2.71
C VAL A 6 16.68 -8.77 -3.29
N TYR A 7 16.53 -8.93 -4.60
CA TYR A 7 15.26 -8.79 -5.29
C TYR A 7 14.53 -10.14 -5.36
N PRO A 8 13.20 -10.17 -5.25
CA PRO A 8 12.44 -11.40 -5.40
C PRO A 8 12.41 -11.83 -6.88
N THR A 9 12.17 -13.11 -7.10
CA THR A 9 11.78 -13.65 -8.40
C THR A 9 10.27 -13.45 -8.63
N VAL A 10 9.83 -13.54 -9.88
CA VAL A 10 8.40 -13.48 -10.23
C VAL A 10 7.60 -14.59 -9.52
N ALA A 11 8.18 -15.79 -9.39
CA ALA A 11 7.55 -16.91 -8.70
C ALA A 11 7.36 -16.63 -7.19
N GLU A 12 8.35 -16.00 -6.54
CA GLU A 12 8.22 -15.60 -5.14
C GLU A 12 7.07 -14.59 -4.98
N LEU A 13 7.01 -13.56 -5.84
CA LEU A 13 5.95 -12.54 -5.81
C LEU A 13 4.54 -13.14 -5.84
N ALA A 14 4.31 -14.13 -6.70
CA ALA A 14 2.99 -14.75 -6.87
C ALA A 14 2.43 -15.34 -5.57
N THR A 15 3.31 -15.76 -4.65
CA THR A 15 2.94 -16.42 -3.39
C THR A 15 2.99 -15.51 -2.17
N MET A 16 3.53 -14.29 -2.30
CA MET A 16 3.71 -13.40 -1.16
C MET A 16 2.38 -12.93 -0.56
N THR A 17 2.31 -12.96 0.76
CA THR A 17 1.24 -12.35 1.54
C THR A 17 1.57 -10.89 1.83
N ALA A 18 0.56 -10.09 2.21
CA ALA A 18 0.75 -8.70 2.60
C ALA A 18 1.78 -8.55 3.75
N GLN A 19 1.76 -9.47 4.72
CA GLN A 19 2.74 -9.48 5.81
C GLN A 19 4.17 -9.76 5.30
N GLN A 20 4.36 -10.71 4.38
CA GLN A 20 5.68 -10.98 3.81
C GLN A 20 6.20 -9.81 2.97
N VAL A 21 5.31 -9.10 2.26
CA VAL A 21 5.64 -7.85 1.56
C VAL A 21 6.11 -6.80 2.57
N PHE A 22 5.33 -6.57 3.61
CA PHE A 22 5.67 -5.63 4.67
C PHE A 22 7.02 -5.97 5.33
N ASP A 23 7.21 -7.20 5.78
CA ASP A 23 8.43 -7.64 6.48
C ASP A 23 9.67 -7.45 5.59
N ARG A 24 9.56 -7.82 4.30
CA ARG A 24 10.66 -7.66 3.34
C ARG A 24 11.03 -6.20 3.14
N VAL A 25 10.03 -5.35 2.93
CA VAL A 25 10.25 -3.92 2.70
C VAL A 25 10.76 -3.24 3.96
N ALA A 26 10.15 -3.49 5.12
CA ALA A 26 10.58 -2.92 6.39
C ALA A 26 12.05 -3.27 6.70
N VAL A 27 12.43 -4.55 6.58
CA VAL A 27 13.82 -4.98 6.76
C VAL A 27 14.74 -4.30 5.74
N HIS A 28 14.31 -4.16 4.48
CA HIS A 28 15.11 -3.51 3.46
C HIS A 28 15.34 -2.03 3.77
N LEU A 29 14.30 -1.28 4.10
CA LEU A 29 14.37 0.15 4.40
C LEU A 29 15.22 0.41 5.64
N LEU A 30 15.05 -0.39 6.71
CA LEU A 30 15.86 -0.29 7.93
C LEU A 30 17.36 -0.58 7.66
N LYS A 31 17.67 -1.56 6.81
CA LYS A 31 19.06 -1.88 6.45
C LYS A 31 19.67 -0.85 5.51
N GLN A 32 18.88 -0.28 4.61
CA GLN A 32 19.34 0.74 3.67
C GLN A 32 19.64 2.05 4.39
N GLY A 33 18.78 2.46 5.32
CA GLY A 33 18.97 3.63 6.18
C GLY A 33 19.00 4.98 5.45
N LYS A 34 18.70 5.01 4.14
CA LYS A 34 18.63 6.23 3.33
C LYS A 34 17.64 6.04 2.18
N PRO A 35 17.01 7.10 1.68
CA PRO A 35 16.07 6.99 0.57
C PRO A 35 16.80 6.74 -0.76
N ALA A 36 16.12 6.04 -1.67
CA ALA A 36 16.57 5.89 -3.05
C ALA A 36 16.09 7.09 -3.88
N THR A 37 16.92 8.12 -3.99
CA THR A 37 16.60 9.35 -4.73
C THR A 37 17.64 9.68 -5.79
N LEU A 38 17.18 10.32 -6.87
CA LEU A 38 18.04 11.04 -7.80
C LEU A 38 17.98 12.53 -7.50
N GLY A 39 19.11 13.12 -7.11
CA GLY A 39 19.24 14.57 -6.98
C GLY A 39 18.18 15.19 -6.05
N ALA A 40 17.38 16.11 -6.59
CA ALA A 40 16.43 17.01 -5.90
C ALA A 40 15.24 16.33 -5.19
N GLY A 41 15.43 15.15 -4.58
CA GLY A 41 14.42 14.45 -3.79
C GLY A 41 13.47 13.57 -4.60
N THR A 42 13.69 13.40 -5.90
CA THR A 42 12.86 12.50 -6.71
C THR A 42 13.14 11.05 -6.34
N CYS A 43 12.14 10.37 -5.77
CA CYS A 43 12.21 8.94 -5.47
C CYS A 43 12.37 8.13 -6.76
N VAL A 44 13.24 7.12 -6.73
CA VAL A 44 13.44 6.15 -7.80
C VAL A 44 13.30 4.73 -7.28
N TYR A 45 12.84 3.82 -8.14
CA TYR A 45 12.75 2.40 -7.80
C TYR A 45 14.14 1.82 -7.59
N ARG A 46 15.11 2.15 -8.44
CA ARG A 46 16.52 1.78 -8.27
C ARG A 46 17.40 3.02 -8.37
N GLY A 47 18.11 3.31 -7.28
CA GLY A 47 18.95 4.49 -7.14
C GLY A 47 20.45 4.21 -7.13
N PRO A 48 21.27 5.27 -7.17
CA PRO A 48 22.72 5.17 -7.17
C PRO A 48 23.28 4.39 -5.98
N GLY A 49 24.32 3.59 -6.21
CA GLY A 49 24.96 2.83 -5.13
C GLY A 49 24.16 1.63 -4.64
N GLY A 50 23.17 1.17 -5.44
CA GLY A 50 22.37 -0.01 -5.14
C GLY A 50 21.24 0.23 -4.13
N THR A 51 20.78 1.47 -3.99
CA THR A 51 19.60 1.76 -3.18
C THR A 51 18.32 1.41 -3.94
N ALA A 52 17.26 1.04 -3.24
CA ALA A 52 15.93 0.89 -3.81
C ALA A 52 14.87 1.51 -2.88
N CYS A 53 13.75 1.96 -3.43
CA CYS A 53 12.63 2.41 -2.59
C CYS A 53 11.79 1.22 -2.11
N ALA A 54 10.74 1.52 -1.34
CA ALA A 54 9.79 0.53 -0.81
C ALA A 54 9.23 -0.38 -1.91
N VAL A 55 8.91 0.19 -3.06
CA VAL A 55 8.38 -0.55 -4.22
C VAL A 55 9.51 -1.19 -5.02
N GLY A 56 10.61 -0.46 -5.21
CA GLY A 56 11.72 -0.89 -6.06
C GLY A 56 12.43 -2.16 -5.59
N VAL A 57 12.48 -2.42 -4.27
CA VAL A 57 13.02 -3.67 -3.73
C VAL A 57 12.17 -4.90 -4.07
N LEU A 58 10.92 -4.71 -4.46
CA LEU A 58 9.99 -5.78 -4.83
C LEU A 58 9.95 -6.04 -6.33
N ILE A 59 10.53 -5.16 -7.16
CA ILE A 59 10.59 -5.36 -8.61
C ILE A 59 11.70 -6.38 -8.90
N PRO A 60 11.38 -7.56 -9.47
CA PRO A 60 12.38 -8.56 -9.83
C PRO A 60 13.41 -8.00 -10.80
N GLU A 61 14.64 -8.51 -10.77
CA GLU A 61 15.68 -8.05 -11.71
C GLU A 61 15.28 -8.30 -13.17
N SER A 62 14.58 -9.41 -13.45
CA SER A 62 14.07 -9.73 -14.79
C SER A 62 13.01 -8.75 -15.29
N GLU A 63 12.28 -8.13 -14.37
CA GLU A 63 11.19 -7.20 -14.69
C GLU A 63 11.63 -5.75 -14.63
N TYR A 64 12.76 -5.44 -14.01
CA TYR A 64 13.22 -4.06 -13.92
C TYR A 64 13.66 -3.54 -15.30
N ALA A 65 13.24 -2.33 -15.63
CA ALA A 65 13.73 -1.58 -16.78
C ALA A 65 13.74 -0.09 -16.42
N ASP A 66 14.74 0.66 -16.89
CA ASP A 66 14.88 2.09 -16.57
C ASP A 66 13.66 2.92 -16.96
N CYS A 67 12.92 2.47 -17.98
CA CYS A 67 11.67 3.10 -18.41
C CYS A 67 10.48 2.85 -17.46
N LEU A 68 10.66 2.12 -16.35
CA LEU A 68 9.70 2.05 -15.26
C LEU A 68 9.83 3.23 -14.29
N GLU A 69 10.99 3.90 -14.29
CA GLU A 69 11.29 4.98 -13.35
C GLU A 69 10.40 6.22 -13.56
N GLY A 70 10.26 7.02 -12.50
CA GLY A 70 9.59 8.33 -12.56
C GLY A 70 8.06 8.32 -12.44
N GLY A 71 7.44 7.17 -12.23
CA GLY A 71 5.99 7.06 -11.98
C GLY A 71 5.67 6.53 -10.59
N ALA A 72 4.50 6.88 -10.05
CA ALA A 72 3.96 6.29 -8.82
C ALA A 72 3.52 4.82 -9.05
N VAL A 73 3.23 4.08 -7.97
CA VAL A 73 2.78 2.67 -8.03
C VAL A 73 1.61 2.47 -9.01
N GLY A 74 0.64 3.40 -9.02
CA GLY A 74 -0.51 3.34 -9.94
C GLY A 74 -0.10 3.40 -11.41
N TYR A 75 0.90 4.23 -11.75
CA TYR A 75 1.47 4.31 -13.10
C TYR A 75 2.16 2.99 -13.48
N LEU A 76 2.92 2.42 -12.54
CA LEU A 76 3.62 1.16 -12.74
C LEU A 76 2.66 -0.01 -13.02
N ILE A 77 1.51 -0.06 -12.33
CA ILE A 77 0.45 -1.06 -12.58
C ILE A 77 -0.06 -0.94 -14.02
N GLY A 78 -0.33 0.29 -14.50
CA GLY A 78 -0.76 0.53 -15.88
C GLY A 78 0.29 0.06 -16.90
N MET A 79 1.56 0.41 -16.67
CA MET A 79 2.66 -0.02 -17.54
C MET A 79 2.85 -1.54 -17.60
N CYS A 80 2.61 -2.25 -16.51
CA CYS A 80 2.71 -3.71 -16.49
C CYS A 80 1.63 -4.38 -17.35
N HIS A 81 0.45 -3.75 -17.47
CA HIS A 81 -0.60 -4.20 -18.42
C HIS A 81 -0.17 -3.98 -19.87
N ASP A 82 0.38 -2.81 -20.18
CA ASP A 82 0.75 -2.45 -21.55
C ASP A 82 1.98 -3.22 -22.09
N ARG A 83 2.82 -3.77 -21.19
CA ARG A 83 4.10 -4.40 -21.54
C ARG A 83 4.15 -5.91 -21.32
N ASP A 84 2.99 -6.55 -21.19
CA ASP A 84 2.87 -8.00 -21.01
C ASP A 84 3.67 -8.52 -19.80
N ARG A 85 3.52 -7.83 -18.65
CA ARG A 85 4.10 -8.22 -17.35
C ARG A 85 2.99 -8.52 -16.33
N PRO A 86 2.12 -9.50 -16.62
CA PRO A 86 0.88 -9.68 -15.87
C PRO A 86 1.14 -10.07 -14.42
N GLU A 87 2.21 -10.80 -14.12
CA GLU A 87 2.53 -11.24 -12.75
C GLU A 87 2.97 -10.08 -11.86
N LEU A 88 3.85 -9.21 -12.34
CA LEU A 88 4.26 -8.01 -11.61
C LEU A 88 3.07 -7.05 -11.46
N GLY A 89 2.31 -6.84 -12.53
CA GLY A 89 1.11 -5.99 -12.50
C GLY A 89 0.04 -6.51 -11.51
N HIS A 90 -0.20 -7.81 -11.49
CA HIS A 90 -1.12 -8.45 -10.57
C HIS A 90 -0.63 -8.33 -9.12
N PHE A 91 0.66 -8.61 -8.87
CA PHE A 91 1.26 -8.47 -7.56
C PHE A 91 1.15 -7.03 -7.01
N LEU A 92 1.54 -6.04 -7.82
CA LEU A 92 1.49 -4.63 -7.42
C LEU A 92 0.06 -4.18 -7.11
N ARG A 93 -0.91 -4.62 -7.92
CA ARG A 93 -2.33 -4.33 -7.67
C ARG A 93 -2.83 -5.00 -6.38
N LYS A 94 -2.52 -6.28 -6.18
CA LYS A 94 -2.91 -7.06 -5.00
C LYS A 94 -2.40 -6.43 -3.69
N HIS A 95 -1.23 -5.80 -3.72
CA HIS A 95 -0.58 -5.23 -2.54
C HIS A 95 -0.54 -3.70 -2.52
N GLN A 96 -1.28 -3.02 -3.41
CA GLN A 96 -1.18 -1.58 -3.61
C GLN A 96 -1.35 -0.76 -2.33
N GLY A 97 -2.24 -1.17 -1.41
CA GLY A 97 -2.44 -0.50 -0.13
C GLY A 97 -1.16 -0.49 0.72
N VAL A 98 -0.61 -1.67 1.01
CA VAL A 98 0.64 -1.82 1.78
C VAL A 98 1.81 -1.11 1.10
N LEU A 99 1.90 -1.17 -0.24
CA LEU A 99 2.96 -0.51 -1.00
C LEU A 99 2.88 1.01 -0.91
N ARG A 100 1.67 1.57 -1.01
CA ARG A 100 1.42 3.02 -0.87
C ARG A 100 1.81 3.49 0.53
N ASP A 101 1.36 2.78 1.56
CA ASP A 101 1.58 3.18 2.95
C ASP A 101 3.09 3.10 3.30
N LEU A 102 3.78 2.06 2.85
CA LEU A 102 5.24 1.93 3.01
C LEU A 102 6.02 3.01 2.25
N GLN A 103 5.60 3.33 1.02
CA GLN A 103 6.23 4.38 0.21
C GLN A 103 5.99 5.76 0.86
N GLN A 104 4.81 6.00 1.40
CA GLN A 104 4.49 7.25 2.10
C GLN A 104 5.32 7.43 3.37
N VAL A 105 5.46 6.38 4.19
CA VAL A 105 6.36 6.43 5.37
C VAL A 105 7.80 6.68 4.93
N HIS A 106 8.26 6.02 3.87
CA HIS A 106 9.61 6.19 3.33
C HIS A 106 9.89 7.61 2.82
N ASP A 107 8.93 8.24 2.15
CA ASP A 107 9.11 9.55 1.51
C ASP A 107 8.88 10.73 2.46
N THR A 108 8.16 10.51 3.56
CA THR A 108 7.84 11.55 4.56
C THR A 108 8.76 11.53 5.78
N THR A 109 9.58 10.49 5.95
CA THR A 109 10.56 10.44 7.03
C THR A 109 11.83 11.16 6.59
N GLU A 110 12.15 12.29 7.22
CA GLU A 110 13.41 12.99 6.97
C GLU A 110 14.62 12.11 7.37
N PRO A 111 15.79 12.23 6.69
CA PRO A 111 16.90 11.28 6.80
C PRO A 111 17.58 11.17 8.18
N ASP A 112 17.23 12.00 9.16
CA ASP A 112 17.99 12.15 10.41
C ASP A 112 17.28 11.63 11.68
N GLU A 113 16.17 10.91 11.57
CA GLU A 113 15.59 10.18 12.72
C GLU A 113 15.50 8.67 12.49
N PRO A 114 16.03 7.83 13.39
CA PRO A 114 15.91 6.39 13.29
C PRO A 114 14.43 5.98 13.41
N VAL A 115 13.89 5.38 12.34
CA VAL A 115 12.53 4.84 12.30
C VAL A 115 12.40 3.74 13.36
N SER A 116 11.67 4.02 14.45
CA SER A 116 11.39 3.03 15.48
C SER A 116 10.22 2.13 15.05
N PRO A 117 10.24 0.81 15.36
CA PRO A 117 9.14 -0.11 15.08
C PRO A 117 7.78 0.31 15.71
N GLU A 118 7.83 1.20 16.69
CA GLU A 118 6.66 1.70 17.42
C GLU A 118 5.90 2.79 16.65
N ARG A 119 6.57 3.57 15.79
CA ARG A 119 5.90 4.58 14.95
C ARG A 119 5.03 3.98 13.84
N ILE A 120 5.35 2.78 13.37
CA ILE A 120 4.55 2.05 12.36
C ILE A 120 3.23 1.51 12.96
N ARG A 121 3.06 1.56 14.29
CA ARG A 121 1.87 1.01 14.98
C ARG A 121 0.83 2.04 15.42
N ARG A 122 0.98 3.33 15.08
CA ARG A 122 0.26 4.41 15.79
C ARG A 122 -0.78 5.22 15.00
N ASP A 123 -1.16 4.84 13.78
CA ASP A 123 -2.32 5.45 13.11
C ASP A 123 -3.45 4.42 12.95
N GLY A 124 -4.43 4.49 13.86
CA GLY A 124 -5.59 3.59 13.85
C GLY A 124 -6.37 3.44 15.14
N ARG A 125 -6.36 4.42 16.06
CA ARG A 125 -7.27 4.39 17.23
C ARG A 125 -7.78 5.78 17.55
N ASP A 126 -9.08 5.89 17.78
CA ASP A 126 -9.68 7.05 18.43
C ASP A 126 -9.24 7.13 19.92
N GLN A 127 -9.58 8.25 20.56
CA GLN A 127 -9.16 8.55 21.94
C GLN A 127 -9.89 7.74 23.02
N ARG A 128 -10.63 6.68 22.68
CA ARG A 128 -11.32 5.80 23.65
C ARG A 128 -10.99 4.32 23.48
N GLY A 129 -10.33 3.92 22.38
CA GLY A 129 -9.83 2.55 22.21
C GLY A 129 -10.90 1.52 21.84
N ASP A 130 -12.12 1.98 21.52
CA ASP A 130 -13.20 1.13 21.01
C ASP A 130 -13.31 1.29 19.48
N CYS A 131 -13.39 0.17 18.76
CA CYS A 131 -13.61 0.20 17.31
C CYS A 131 -15.06 0.65 17.03
N VAL A 132 -15.21 1.72 16.25
CA VAL A 132 -16.53 2.21 15.82
C VAL A 132 -17.06 1.25 14.75
N LYS A 133 -18.13 0.51 15.08
CA LYS A 133 -18.80 -0.39 14.14
C LYS A 133 -19.82 0.37 13.29
N ARG A 134 -19.78 0.16 11.98
CA ARG A 134 -20.71 0.74 11.01
C ARG A 134 -21.19 -0.31 10.01
N LEU A 135 -22.40 -0.14 9.49
CA LEU A 135 -22.91 -0.94 8.38
C LEU A 135 -22.33 -0.37 7.09
N PHE A 136 -21.53 -1.18 6.40
CA PHE A 136 -21.02 -0.82 5.08
C PHE A 136 -22.08 -1.10 4.03
N ILE A 137 -22.44 -0.07 3.27
CA ILE A 137 -23.35 -0.16 2.14
C ILE A 137 -22.58 0.38 0.96
N TYR A 138 -22.26 -0.49 0.00
CA TYR A 138 -21.76 -0.06 -1.30
C TYR A 138 -22.96 0.14 -2.22
N PRO A 139 -23.51 1.37 -2.34
CA PRO A 139 -24.46 1.66 -3.39
C PRO A 139 -23.76 1.40 -4.71
N ASN A 140 -24.44 0.71 -5.62
CA ASN A 140 -23.90 0.18 -6.87
C ASN A 140 -23.56 1.31 -7.89
N PHE A 141 -22.85 2.36 -7.47
CA PHE A 141 -22.48 3.55 -8.25
C PHE A 141 -21.29 3.31 -9.20
N GLY A 142 -20.76 2.08 -9.23
CA GLY A 142 -19.76 1.63 -10.20
C GLY A 142 -20.18 0.29 -10.81
N ASN A 143 -19.72 0.02 -12.04
CA ASN A 143 -19.95 -1.27 -12.70
C ASN A 143 -19.49 -2.42 -11.76
N PRO A 144 -20.39 -3.32 -11.30
CA PRO A 144 -20.05 -4.34 -10.30
C PRO A 144 -18.91 -5.27 -10.74
N CYS A 145 -18.60 -5.30 -12.04
CA CYS A 145 -17.44 -5.99 -12.60
C CYS A 145 -16.08 -5.39 -12.20
N ASN A 146 -16.02 -4.13 -11.78
CA ASN A 146 -14.78 -3.44 -11.44
C ASN A 146 -14.39 -3.58 -9.97
N PHE A 147 -15.37 -3.84 -9.08
CA PHE A 147 -15.15 -3.96 -7.64
C PHE A 147 -16.00 -5.10 -7.03
N PRO A 148 -15.83 -6.35 -7.50
CA PRO A 148 -16.62 -7.49 -7.02
C PRO A 148 -16.48 -7.69 -5.51
N ASP A 149 -15.32 -7.34 -4.95
CA ASP A 149 -15.06 -7.44 -3.52
C ASP A 149 -15.94 -6.47 -2.71
N TYR A 150 -16.11 -5.23 -3.16
CA TYR A 150 -16.94 -4.24 -2.45
C TYR A 150 -18.42 -4.63 -2.48
N VAL A 151 -18.87 -5.20 -3.61
CA VAL A 151 -20.22 -5.74 -3.76
C VAL A 151 -20.44 -6.94 -2.83
N ALA A 152 -19.46 -7.84 -2.71
CA ALA A 152 -19.54 -9.02 -1.86
C ALA A 152 -19.59 -8.68 -0.35
N HIS A 153 -19.00 -7.55 0.06
CA HIS A 153 -18.95 -7.11 1.45
C HIS A 153 -19.97 -6.01 1.78
N SER A 154 -20.75 -5.56 0.79
CA SER A 154 -21.89 -4.66 1.00
C SER A 154 -22.95 -5.32 1.89
N GLY A 155 -23.46 -4.59 2.87
CA GLY A 155 -24.38 -5.06 3.91
C GLY A 155 -23.72 -5.66 5.15
N GLN A 156 -22.39 -5.71 5.22
CA GLN A 156 -21.67 -6.21 6.39
C GLN A 156 -21.42 -5.12 7.44
N ILE A 157 -21.35 -5.51 8.71
CA ILE A 157 -20.86 -4.64 9.78
C ILE A 157 -19.33 -4.64 9.72
N VAL A 158 -18.76 -3.46 9.59
CA VAL A 158 -17.32 -3.22 9.52
C VAL A 158 -16.85 -2.37 10.69
N ASP A 159 -15.62 -2.59 11.11
CA ASP A 159 -14.89 -1.74 12.04
C ASP A 159 -14.24 -0.59 11.27
N VAL A 160 -14.47 0.66 11.70
CA VAL A 160 -13.73 1.82 11.19
C VAL A 160 -12.33 1.82 11.80
N VAL A 161 -11.32 1.70 10.96
CA VAL A 161 -9.92 1.59 11.37
C VAL A 161 -9.29 2.98 11.56
N HIS A 162 -9.38 3.83 10.53
CA HIS A 162 -8.94 5.23 10.58
C HIS A 162 -9.56 6.06 9.44
N GLU A 163 -9.59 7.38 9.62
CA GLU A 163 -9.93 8.35 8.58
C GLU A 163 -8.74 8.54 7.64
N ILE A 164 -8.99 8.53 6.34
CA ILE A 164 -8.00 8.75 5.28
C ILE A 164 -8.12 10.23 4.85
N PRO A 165 -7.03 11.02 4.96
CA PRO A 165 -7.04 12.38 4.48
C PRO A 165 -7.34 12.44 2.97
N THR A 166 -8.30 13.27 2.60
CA THR A 166 -8.74 13.48 1.21
C THR A 166 -8.94 14.97 0.96
N ASP A 167 -8.79 15.39 -0.29
CA ASP A 167 -9.08 16.74 -0.76
C ASP A 167 -10.57 16.94 -1.09
N GLN A 168 -11.37 15.88 -0.99
CA GLN A 168 -12.80 15.90 -1.20
C GLN A 168 -13.54 16.39 0.06
N ASP A 169 -14.72 16.99 -0.15
CA ASP A 169 -15.59 17.48 0.93
C ASP A 169 -16.22 16.35 1.77
N GLU A 170 -16.05 15.09 1.36
CA GLU A 170 -16.53 13.91 2.06
C GLU A 170 -15.39 13.13 2.72
N ARG A 171 -15.66 12.59 3.91
CA ARG A 171 -14.68 11.84 4.69
C ARG A 171 -14.56 10.42 4.14
N LEU A 172 -13.32 9.97 3.97
CA LEU A 172 -12.99 8.61 3.56
C LEU A 172 -12.45 7.85 4.76
N TYR A 173 -12.85 6.59 4.94
CA TYR A 173 -12.36 5.75 6.03
C TYR A 173 -11.82 4.44 5.50
N ARG A 174 -10.76 3.95 6.15
CA ARG A 174 -10.40 2.54 6.07
C ARG A 174 -11.33 1.74 6.96
N VAL A 175 -11.97 0.71 6.42
CA VAL A 175 -12.86 -0.20 7.15
C VAL A 175 -12.38 -1.64 7.07
N ARG A 176 -12.76 -2.45 8.08
CA ARG A 176 -12.42 -3.87 8.15
C ARG A 176 -13.64 -4.72 8.51
N ALA A 177 -13.92 -5.76 7.72
CA ALA A 177 -14.97 -6.73 8.01
C ALA A 177 -14.48 -7.87 8.94
N ALA A 178 -15.42 -8.64 9.48
CA ALA A 178 -15.14 -9.72 10.43
C ALA A 178 -14.33 -10.89 9.82
N ASP A 179 -14.42 -11.08 8.51
CA ASP A 179 -13.63 -12.07 7.76
C ASP A 179 -12.21 -11.59 7.43
N GLY A 180 -11.86 -10.37 7.84
CA GLY A 180 -10.56 -9.76 7.62
C GLY A 180 -10.45 -8.98 6.30
N TRP A 181 -11.53 -8.85 5.53
CA TRP A 181 -11.55 -7.94 4.38
C TRP A 181 -11.32 -6.49 4.83
N GLU A 182 -10.55 -5.74 4.03
CA GLU A 182 -10.32 -4.31 4.24
C GLU A 182 -10.68 -3.53 2.97
N GLY A 183 -11.35 -2.41 3.15
CA GLY A 183 -11.77 -1.52 2.07
C GLY A 183 -11.72 -0.06 2.47
N ASP A 184 -11.79 0.82 1.47
CA ASP A 184 -11.93 2.26 1.67
C ASP A 184 -13.39 2.62 1.43
N ALA A 185 -14.07 3.15 2.44
CA ALA A 185 -15.50 3.48 2.37
C ALA A 185 -15.71 4.96 2.67
N TRP A 186 -16.51 5.62 1.85
CA TRP A 186 -16.93 6.99 2.09
C TRP A 186 -17.89 7.05 3.29
N ASP A 187 -17.97 8.19 3.97
CA ASP A 187 -18.91 8.37 5.08
C ASP A 187 -20.36 8.07 4.68
N SER A 188 -20.76 8.43 3.45
CA SER A 188 -22.08 8.12 2.87
C SER A 188 -22.33 6.63 2.62
N GLU A 189 -21.27 5.83 2.51
CA GLU A 189 -21.33 4.37 2.38
C GLU A 189 -21.37 3.68 3.75
N LEU A 190 -21.33 4.45 4.85
CA LEU A 190 -21.28 3.93 6.20
C LEU A 190 -22.47 4.40 7.03
N SER A 191 -23.38 3.48 7.36
CA SER A 191 -24.51 3.76 8.23
C SER A 191 -24.21 3.42 9.68
N THR A 192 -24.71 4.23 10.62
CA THR A 192 -24.65 3.91 12.05
C THR A 192 -25.52 2.71 12.35
N VAL A 193 -24.96 1.69 12.99
CA VAL A 193 -25.73 0.56 13.51
C VAL A 193 -26.32 1.01 14.86
N ALA A 194 -27.64 0.90 15.04
CA ALA A 194 -28.23 1.11 16.36
C ALA A 194 -27.71 0.00 17.29
N ALA A 195 -27.20 0.40 18.46
CA ALA A 195 -26.70 -0.50 19.50
C ALA A 195 -27.82 -1.37 20.09
#